data_AF-A0A956D0W7-F1
#
_entry.id   AF-A0A956D0W7-F1
#
_cell.length_a   1.000
_cell.length_b   1.000
_cell.length_c   1.000
_cell.angle_alpha   90.00
_cell.angle_beta   90.00
_cell.angle_gamma   90.00
#
_symmetry.space_group_name_H-M   'P 1'
#
loop_
_entity.id
_entity.type
_entity.pdbx_description
1 polymer ?
#
loop_
_entity_poly.entity_id
_entity_poly.type
_entity_poly.pdbx_seq_one_letter_code
_entity_poly.pdbx_strand_id
1 'polypeptide(L)'
;MSRPGRCLMLALAAGWMVGGCATGDDGIMPRDTDGGLMDGGGAGLDAGDVDAGMVTACEPPCRGTDVCRAGRCVPSGTDMDGDGVDASVDCDDTNPSIGTTSERGCSSSCGEGVERCVDGAWQTCTAPLTCDCVDGSAPRELDCGMCGRQRQICSGGAWVDDGTCAGAGPCSPGDVDMGATCGNCGRQERRCGTDCQWGAWTCVDEGECAAGTTDRDSRTCTPSCGGTESRTRTCSPSCTWGTWSGFSGCVACGPVCGNGTCESGETCSSCADCRYGHLGTGDNGDSCAGVPAETWRCVMRSSGGMVSQVCRGGIWVSFNLSPRDCNACVCSFSTACCQVGSTSGGC
;
A
#
# COMPACT_ATOMS: atom_id res chain seq x y z
N MET A 1 -40.33 -26.50 -33.49
CA MET A 1 -39.66 -27.77 -33.82
C MET A 1 -38.42 -27.47 -34.66
N SER A 2 -37.24 -27.37 -34.04
CA SER A 2 -35.97 -27.23 -34.75
C SER A 2 -34.84 -27.86 -33.91
N ARG A 3 -33.85 -28.41 -34.61
CA ARG A 3 -32.96 -29.54 -34.25
C ARG A 3 -31.81 -29.19 -33.29
N PRO A 4 -31.21 -30.18 -32.59
CA PRO A 4 -30.05 -29.97 -31.73
C PRO A 4 -28.72 -30.01 -32.51
N GLY A 5 -27.76 -29.19 -32.06
CA GLY A 5 -26.39 -29.14 -32.56
C GLY A 5 -25.54 -30.32 -32.09
N ARG A 6 -24.73 -30.85 -33.01
CA ARG A 6 -23.77 -31.94 -32.77
C ARG A 6 -22.43 -31.35 -32.31
N CYS A 7 -21.92 -31.79 -31.16
CA CYS A 7 -20.51 -31.65 -30.80
C CYS A 7 -19.68 -32.66 -31.60
N LEU A 8 -18.69 -32.14 -32.34
CA LEU A 8 -17.69 -32.90 -33.05
C LEU A 8 -16.60 -33.31 -32.04
N MET A 9 -16.49 -34.60 -31.71
CA MET A 9 -15.32 -35.16 -31.06
C MET A 9 -14.19 -35.26 -32.10
N LEU A 10 -13.10 -34.54 -31.88
CA LEU A 10 -11.84 -34.79 -32.57
C LEU A 10 -11.06 -35.84 -31.75
N ALA A 11 -10.97 -37.05 -32.29
CA ALA A 11 -10.03 -38.06 -31.83
C ALA A 11 -8.64 -37.74 -32.40
N LEU A 12 -7.67 -37.45 -31.55
CA LEU A 12 -6.25 -37.41 -31.92
C LEU A 12 -5.54 -38.61 -31.29
N ALA A 13 -4.83 -39.31 -32.17
CA ALA A 13 -4.25 -40.61 -31.98
C ALA A 13 -3.01 -40.60 -31.08
N ALA A 14 -2.80 -41.75 -30.44
CA ALA A 14 -1.65 -42.09 -29.63
C ALA A 14 -0.33 -42.01 -30.41
N GLY A 15 0.67 -41.37 -29.80
CA GLY A 15 2.07 -41.43 -30.18
C GLY A 15 2.90 -41.73 -28.93
N TRP A 16 3.47 -42.94 -28.87
CA TRP A 16 4.45 -43.33 -27.85
C TRP A 16 5.75 -42.56 -28.07
N MET A 17 6.20 -41.80 -27.07
CA MET A 17 7.60 -41.38 -26.94
C MET A 17 8.11 -41.89 -25.59
N VAL A 18 9.06 -42.83 -25.67
CA VAL A 18 9.93 -43.23 -24.57
C VAL A 18 10.97 -42.12 -24.40
N GLY A 19 10.76 -41.24 -23.42
CA GLY A 19 11.75 -40.27 -22.98
C GLY A 19 12.46 -40.80 -21.74
N GLY A 20 13.73 -41.17 -21.88
CA GLY A 20 14.59 -41.56 -20.76
C GLY A 20 14.90 -40.36 -19.87
N CYS A 21 14.70 -40.51 -18.57
CA CYS A 21 15.24 -39.60 -17.57
C CYS A 21 16.71 -39.96 -17.34
N ALA A 22 17.61 -39.06 -17.71
CA ALA A 22 19.00 -39.10 -17.30
C ALA A 22 19.08 -38.79 -15.79
N THR A 23 19.65 -39.71 -15.03
CA THR A 23 20.13 -39.50 -13.66
C THR A 23 21.51 -38.87 -13.74
N GLY A 24 21.66 -37.66 -13.19
CA GLY A 24 22.94 -37.00 -12.96
C GLY A 24 22.70 -35.80 -12.05
N ASP A 25 23.09 -35.87 -10.78
CA ASP A 25 24.44 -35.47 -10.34
C ASP A 25 24.55 -35.74 -8.83
N ASP A 26 25.61 -36.45 -8.46
CA ASP A 26 25.93 -36.82 -7.09
C ASP A 26 26.55 -35.63 -6.36
N GLY A 27 25.72 -34.90 -5.61
CA GLY A 27 26.17 -33.88 -4.65
C GLY A 27 26.86 -34.52 -3.45
N ILE A 28 28.15 -34.82 -3.61
CA ILE A 28 29.09 -35.20 -2.55
C ILE A 28 29.19 -34.03 -1.54
N MET A 29 28.61 -34.21 -0.35
CA MET A 29 28.93 -33.39 0.82
C MET A 29 30.30 -33.84 1.37
N PRO A 30 31.27 -32.94 1.60
CA PRO A 30 32.53 -33.31 2.24
C PRO A 30 32.27 -33.74 3.68
N ARG A 31 32.78 -34.93 4.02
CA ARG A 31 33.05 -35.33 5.40
C ARG A 31 34.28 -34.57 5.87
N ASP A 32 34.09 -33.51 6.65
CA ASP A 32 35.17 -32.98 7.48
C ASP A 32 35.30 -33.89 8.70
N THR A 33 36.36 -34.69 8.65
CA THR A 33 36.79 -35.63 9.68
C THR A 33 38.03 -35.05 10.31
N ASP A 34 37.83 -34.16 11.29
CA ASP A 34 38.93 -33.54 12.02
C ASP A 34 38.86 -34.05 13.45
N GLY A 35 39.49 -35.21 13.67
CA GLY A 35 39.80 -35.73 14.98
C GLY A 35 40.79 -34.79 15.68
N GLY A 36 40.25 -33.94 16.55
CA GLY A 36 41.01 -33.12 17.50
C GLY A 36 41.00 -33.76 18.88
N LEU A 37 42.03 -34.54 19.16
CA LEU A 37 42.45 -35.00 20.48
C LEU A 37 42.64 -33.79 21.43
N MET A 38 41.92 -33.74 22.54
CA MET A 38 42.23 -32.86 23.67
C MET A 38 42.23 -33.71 24.95
N ASP A 39 43.42 -34.22 25.27
CA ASP A 39 43.76 -34.70 26.60
C ASP A 39 44.07 -33.51 27.52
N GLY A 40 43.64 -33.60 28.78
CA GLY A 40 44.46 -33.14 29.90
C GLY A 40 44.01 -31.86 30.64
N GLY A 41 43.20 -32.06 31.68
CA GLY A 41 43.51 -31.64 33.04
C GLY A 41 43.77 -30.15 33.32
N GLY A 42 42.73 -29.47 33.79
CA GLY A 42 42.84 -28.21 34.55
C GLY A 42 41.91 -28.26 35.75
N ALA A 43 42.49 -28.57 36.91
CA ALA A 43 41.79 -28.62 38.19
C ALA A 43 41.34 -27.22 38.64
N GLY A 44 40.12 -27.16 39.19
CA GLY A 44 39.71 -26.33 40.32
C GLY A 44 39.77 -24.82 40.15
N LEU A 45 38.59 -24.20 40.11
CA LEU A 45 38.22 -23.22 41.15
C LEU A 45 36.69 -23.25 41.35
N ASP A 46 36.33 -23.27 42.62
CA ASP A 46 35.00 -23.28 43.18
C ASP A 46 34.18 -22.03 42.87
N ALA A 47 32.88 -22.19 43.14
CA ALA A 47 31.92 -21.20 43.60
C ALA A 47 31.02 -20.55 42.54
N GLY A 48 29.84 -21.17 42.40
CA GLY A 48 28.57 -20.46 42.40
C GLY A 48 28.22 -19.77 41.09
N ASP A 49 27.48 -20.47 40.23
CA ASP A 49 26.61 -19.77 39.31
C ASP A 49 25.14 -20.10 39.58
N VAL A 50 24.43 -19.04 39.87
CA VAL A 50 23.07 -18.93 40.35
C VAL A 50 22.23 -18.47 39.17
N ASP A 51 21.77 -19.40 38.33
CA ASP A 51 20.71 -19.10 37.36
C ASP A 51 19.37 -19.73 37.76
N ALA A 52 19.10 -19.70 39.07
CA ALA A 52 17.73 -19.49 39.53
C ALA A 52 17.42 -18.01 39.26
N GLY A 53 16.77 -17.76 38.11
CA GLY A 53 16.32 -16.46 37.61
C GLY A 53 16.29 -15.37 38.67
N MET A 54 17.36 -14.57 38.70
CA MET A 54 17.37 -13.30 39.40
C MET A 54 16.33 -12.44 38.69
N VAL A 55 15.10 -12.43 39.23
CA VAL A 55 14.06 -11.48 38.87
C VAL A 55 14.73 -10.12 39.01
N THR A 56 15.17 -9.53 37.90
CA THR A 56 15.84 -8.24 37.90
C THR A 56 14.77 -7.26 38.34
N ALA A 57 14.69 -6.99 39.64
CA ALA A 57 13.71 -6.08 40.19
C ALA A 57 13.85 -4.74 39.49
N CYS A 58 12.73 -4.16 39.08
CA CYS A 58 12.73 -2.89 38.38
C CYS A 58 13.09 -1.84 39.41
N GLU A 59 14.08 -1.02 39.08
CA GLU A 59 14.48 0.10 39.90
C GLU A 59 14.34 1.39 39.08
N PRO A 60 13.36 2.27 39.40
CA PRO A 60 12.42 2.18 40.53
C PRO A 60 11.35 1.09 40.36
N PRO A 61 10.74 0.62 41.47
CA PRO A 61 9.66 -0.36 41.41
C PRO A 61 8.48 0.16 40.58
N CYS A 62 7.83 -0.77 39.88
CA CYS A 62 6.71 -0.47 38.99
C CYS A 62 5.53 0.13 39.76
N ARG A 63 4.78 1.02 39.10
CA ARG A 63 3.64 1.72 39.70
C ARG A 63 2.34 1.03 39.30
N GLY A 64 1.35 1.03 40.19
CA GLY A 64 0.04 0.45 39.88
C GLY A 64 0.06 -1.07 39.83
N THR A 65 -0.52 -1.65 38.78
CA THR A 65 -0.55 -3.11 38.55
C THR A 65 0.54 -3.59 37.60
N ASP A 66 1.42 -2.70 37.12
CA ASP A 66 2.53 -3.02 36.23
C ASP A 66 3.46 -4.07 36.85
N VAL A 67 3.85 -5.05 36.04
CA VAL A 67 4.75 -6.14 36.45
C VAL A 67 6.15 -5.82 35.97
N CYS A 68 7.15 -6.08 36.82
CA CYS A 68 8.54 -5.94 36.41
C CYS A 68 9.00 -7.19 35.64
N ARG A 69 9.45 -7.01 34.40
CA ARG A 69 10.13 -8.07 33.63
C ARG A 69 11.34 -7.50 32.91
N ALA A 70 12.49 -8.19 33.02
CA ALA A 70 13.78 -7.76 32.47
C ALA A 70 14.18 -6.31 32.80
N GLY A 71 13.87 -5.84 34.01
CA GLY A 71 14.18 -4.47 34.45
C GLY A 71 13.30 -3.37 33.85
N ARG A 72 12.22 -3.71 33.13
CA ARG A 72 11.21 -2.75 32.62
C ARG A 72 9.83 -3.03 33.22
N CYS A 73 9.13 -1.96 33.56
CA CYS A 73 7.73 -2.03 33.97
C CYS A 73 6.84 -2.16 32.74
N VAL A 74 6.13 -3.28 32.66
CA VAL A 74 5.11 -3.53 31.63
C VAL A 74 3.74 -3.54 32.29
N PRO A 75 2.72 -2.89 31.69
CA PRO A 75 1.36 -2.98 32.20
C PRO A 75 0.93 -4.43 32.41
N SER A 76 0.26 -4.73 33.52
CA SER A 76 -0.41 -6.03 33.70
C SER A 76 -1.38 -6.26 32.52
N GLY A 77 -1.29 -7.43 31.88
CA GLY A 77 -2.09 -7.75 30.69
C GLY A 77 -1.45 -7.34 29.36
N THR A 78 -0.20 -6.86 29.38
CA THR A 78 0.52 -6.56 28.12
C THR A 78 0.87 -7.86 27.41
N ASP A 79 0.21 -8.10 26.29
CA ASP A 79 0.60 -9.01 25.21
C ASP A 79 2.11 -8.88 24.94
N MET A 80 2.89 -9.89 25.36
CA MET A 80 4.35 -9.85 25.29
C MET A 80 4.92 -10.42 24.02
N ASP A 81 4.21 -11.31 23.34
CA ASP A 81 4.65 -11.91 22.09
C ASP A 81 4.03 -11.26 20.83
N GLY A 82 3.07 -10.37 21.03
CA GLY A 82 2.47 -9.51 20.02
C GLY A 82 1.38 -10.18 19.21
N ASP A 83 0.77 -11.27 19.71
CA ASP A 83 -0.30 -12.00 19.01
C ASP A 83 -1.70 -11.37 19.17
N GLY A 84 -1.80 -10.31 19.98
CA GLY A 84 -3.02 -9.57 20.28
C GLY A 84 -3.84 -10.13 21.45
N VAL A 85 -3.35 -11.14 22.17
CA VAL A 85 -3.98 -11.71 23.36
C VAL A 85 -3.42 -11.06 24.63
N ASP A 86 -4.30 -10.64 25.53
CA ASP A 86 -3.87 -10.07 26.82
C ASP A 86 -3.19 -11.15 27.68
N ALA A 87 -2.00 -10.84 28.21
CA ALA A 87 -1.19 -11.75 29.03
C ALA A 87 -1.94 -12.44 30.19
N SER A 88 -3.06 -11.89 30.66
CA SER A 88 -3.88 -12.49 31.72
C SER A 88 -4.77 -13.65 31.24
N VAL A 89 -5.02 -13.72 29.94
CA VAL A 89 -5.80 -14.77 29.27
C VAL A 89 -4.96 -15.56 28.26
N ASP A 90 -3.66 -15.30 28.21
CA ASP A 90 -2.69 -16.00 27.40
C ASP A 90 -2.04 -17.15 28.20
N CYS A 91 -2.06 -18.36 27.62
CA CYS A 91 -1.46 -19.53 28.25
C CYS A 91 0.06 -19.61 28.13
N ASP A 92 0.67 -18.88 27.19
CA ASP A 92 2.10 -18.66 27.10
C ASP A 92 2.37 -17.36 26.36
N ASP A 93 2.26 -16.26 27.09
CA ASP A 93 2.55 -14.87 26.71
C ASP A 93 4.01 -14.62 26.23
N THR A 94 4.79 -15.67 25.99
CA THR A 94 6.11 -15.58 25.36
C THR A 94 6.18 -16.28 24.01
N ASN A 95 5.07 -16.84 23.54
CA ASN A 95 4.98 -17.63 22.33
C ASN A 95 3.70 -17.29 21.55
N PRO A 96 3.81 -16.54 20.44
CA PRO A 96 2.65 -15.97 19.72
C PRO A 96 1.81 -17.01 18.98
N SER A 97 2.13 -18.30 19.12
CA SER A 97 1.34 -19.42 18.61
C SER A 97 0.41 -20.04 19.66
N ILE A 98 0.59 -19.70 20.94
CA ILE A 98 -0.20 -20.21 22.07
C ILE A 98 -0.99 -19.04 22.64
N GLY A 99 -2.23 -18.87 22.21
CA GLY A 99 -3.10 -17.81 22.74
C GLY A 99 -4.03 -18.29 23.86
N THR A 100 -5.29 -17.85 23.83
CA THR A 100 -6.31 -18.20 24.86
C THR A 100 -6.77 -19.65 24.87
N THR A 101 -6.44 -20.42 23.83
CA THR A 101 -6.74 -21.84 23.67
C THR A 101 -5.57 -22.53 23.01
N SER A 102 -5.15 -23.69 23.52
CA SER A 102 -4.03 -24.49 23.02
C SER A 102 -4.09 -25.91 23.61
N GLU A 103 -3.41 -26.87 22.99
CA GLU A 103 -3.26 -28.24 23.49
C GLU A 103 -1.78 -28.64 23.48
N ARG A 104 -1.36 -29.38 24.52
CA ARG A 104 -0.04 -30.02 24.54
C ARG A 104 -0.09 -31.40 25.17
N GLY A 105 0.78 -32.30 24.71
CA GLY A 105 0.95 -33.60 25.33
C GLY A 105 1.54 -33.47 26.74
N CYS A 106 1.12 -34.35 27.64
CA CYS A 106 1.65 -34.45 28.99
C CYS A 106 1.69 -35.93 29.42
N SER A 107 2.50 -36.27 30.41
CA SER A 107 2.62 -37.65 30.88
C SER A 107 2.67 -37.74 32.40
N SER A 108 2.33 -38.91 32.92
CA SER A 108 2.51 -39.31 34.30
C SER A 108 3.26 -40.64 34.36
N SER A 109 3.55 -41.13 35.57
CA SER A 109 4.08 -42.48 35.77
C SER A 109 3.14 -43.60 35.29
N CYS A 110 1.88 -43.29 34.99
CA CYS A 110 0.84 -44.27 34.70
C CYS A 110 0.27 -44.16 33.27
N GLY A 111 0.74 -43.21 32.46
CA GLY A 111 0.36 -43.08 31.05
C GLY A 111 0.50 -41.65 30.50
N GLU A 112 0.11 -41.50 29.25
CA GLU A 112 0.07 -40.22 28.52
C GLU A 112 -1.29 -39.53 28.67
N GLY A 113 -1.33 -38.23 28.36
CA GLY A 113 -2.53 -37.39 28.35
C GLY A 113 -2.29 -36.05 27.62
N VAL A 114 -3.21 -35.11 27.82
CA VAL A 114 -3.19 -33.77 27.23
C VAL A 114 -3.47 -32.74 28.31
N GLU A 115 -2.76 -31.61 28.24
CA GLU A 115 -3.13 -30.38 28.92
C GLU A 115 -3.81 -29.44 27.93
N ARG A 116 -4.90 -28.81 28.36
CA ARG A 116 -5.62 -27.82 27.56
C ARG A 116 -5.46 -26.45 28.17
N CYS A 117 -5.10 -25.50 27.35
CA CYS A 117 -5.23 -24.10 27.68
C CYS A 117 -6.69 -23.69 27.50
N VAL A 118 -7.30 -23.17 28.57
CA VAL A 118 -8.67 -22.63 28.57
C VAL A 118 -8.64 -21.32 29.33
N ASP A 119 -9.04 -20.23 28.66
CA ASP A 119 -9.11 -18.87 29.23
C ASP A 119 -7.79 -18.43 29.90
N GLY A 120 -6.65 -18.72 29.25
CA GLY A 120 -5.32 -18.34 29.75
C GLY A 120 -4.73 -19.23 30.84
N ALA A 121 -5.43 -20.31 31.21
CA ALA A 121 -4.93 -21.27 32.17
C ALA A 121 -4.78 -22.67 31.57
N TRP A 122 -3.57 -23.24 31.70
CA TRP A 122 -3.35 -24.66 31.48
C TRP A 122 -4.11 -25.48 32.52
N GLN A 123 -5.07 -26.26 32.04
CA GLN A 123 -5.78 -27.26 32.83
C GLN A 123 -4.85 -28.41 33.22
N THR A 124 -5.23 -29.14 34.27
CA THR A 124 -4.47 -30.31 34.72
C THR A 124 -4.35 -31.36 33.63
N CYS A 125 -3.16 -31.95 33.50
CA CYS A 125 -2.90 -33.07 32.62
C CYS A 125 -3.95 -34.19 32.77
N THR A 126 -4.52 -34.64 31.66
CA THR A 126 -5.49 -35.75 31.65
C THR A 126 -4.84 -37.12 31.84
N ALA A 127 -3.51 -37.19 31.89
CA ALA A 127 -2.79 -38.43 32.14
C ALA A 127 -3.23 -39.05 33.49
N PRO A 128 -3.34 -40.38 33.57
CA PRO A 128 -3.75 -41.06 34.79
C PRO A 128 -2.81 -40.78 35.96
N LEU A 129 -3.33 -40.43 37.12
CA LEU A 129 -2.49 -40.30 38.32
C LEU A 129 -2.27 -41.63 39.04
N THR A 130 -3.09 -42.64 38.76
CA THR A 130 -2.97 -43.97 39.35
C THR A 130 -2.83 -45.05 38.29
N CYS A 131 -1.94 -46.00 38.59
CA CYS A 131 -1.65 -47.15 37.74
C CYS A 131 -2.59 -48.32 38.08
N ASP A 132 -3.62 -48.07 38.89
CA ASP A 132 -4.46 -49.10 39.47
C ASP A 132 -5.49 -49.60 38.45
N CYS A 133 -5.00 -50.32 37.45
CA CYS A 133 -5.82 -51.12 36.56
C CYS A 133 -5.51 -52.60 36.74
N VAL A 134 -6.51 -53.45 36.51
CA VAL A 134 -6.35 -54.90 36.51
C VAL A 134 -6.55 -55.37 35.08
N ASP A 135 -5.78 -56.35 34.62
CA ASP A 135 -5.95 -56.92 33.29
C ASP A 135 -7.41 -57.39 33.11
N GLY A 136 -8.04 -56.97 32.01
CA GLY A 136 -9.46 -57.17 31.76
C GLY A 136 -10.39 -56.09 32.32
N SER A 137 -9.85 -55.05 32.97
CA SER A 137 -10.58 -53.80 33.22
C SER A 137 -11.20 -53.28 31.93
N ALA A 138 -12.39 -52.69 32.03
CA ALA A 138 -13.05 -52.06 30.90
C ALA A 138 -12.11 -51.02 30.25
N PRO A 139 -12.01 -50.98 28.91
CA PRO A 139 -11.24 -49.95 28.23
C PRO A 139 -11.74 -48.56 28.63
N ARG A 140 -10.84 -47.60 28.66
CA ARG A 140 -11.19 -46.19 28.86
C ARG A 140 -10.85 -45.37 27.63
N GLU A 141 -11.44 -44.20 27.52
CA GLU A 141 -11.09 -43.22 26.52
C GLU A 141 -10.56 -41.96 27.20
N LEU A 142 -9.42 -41.50 26.73
CA LEU A 142 -8.87 -40.20 27.09
C LEU A 142 -8.85 -39.31 25.87
N ASP A 143 -8.73 -38.03 26.13
CA ASP A 143 -8.48 -37.10 25.05
C ASP A 143 -7.00 -37.19 24.65
N CYS A 144 -6.77 -37.14 23.34
CA CYS A 144 -5.45 -37.06 22.72
C CYS A 144 -5.41 -35.83 21.81
N GLY A 145 -4.21 -35.42 21.39
CA GLY A 145 -4.01 -34.15 20.67
C GLY A 145 -4.92 -33.99 19.44
N MET A 146 -5.15 -32.72 19.06
CA MET A 146 -6.05 -32.34 17.98
C MET A 146 -7.49 -32.82 18.24
N CYS A 147 -7.98 -32.67 19.48
CA CYS A 147 -9.34 -33.03 19.90
C CYS A 147 -9.73 -34.50 19.68
N GLY A 148 -8.76 -35.38 19.50
CA GLY A 148 -9.01 -36.80 19.29
C GLY A 148 -9.31 -37.54 20.60
N ARG A 149 -9.67 -38.82 20.45
CA ARG A 149 -9.93 -39.77 21.55
C ARG A 149 -8.99 -40.97 21.44
N GLN A 150 -8.22 -41.23 22.48
CA GLN A 150 -7.36 -42.40 22.60
C GLN A 150 -8.03 -43.44 23.47
N ARG A 151 -8.22 -44.64 22.93
CA ARG A 151 -8.67 -45.79 23.72
C ARG A 151 -7.46 -46.40 24.43
N GLN A 152 -7.60 -46.69 25.72
CA GLN A 152 -6.59 -47.39 26.50
C GLN A 152 -7.15 -48.67 27.11
N ILE A 153 -6.32 -49.70 27.16
CA ILE A 153 -6.60 -50.96 27.84
C ILE A 153 -5.60 -51.18 28.96
N CYS A 154 -5.98 -51.96 29.97
CA CYS A 154 -5.05 -52.38 30.99
C CYS A 154 -4.26 -53.59 30.50
N SER A 155 -2.93 -53.49 30.51
CA SER A 155 -2.03 -54.60 30.21
C SER A 155 -0.84 -54.57 31.16
N GLY A 156 -0.70 -55.60 32.00
CA GLY A 156 0.39 -55.71 32.97
C GLY A 156 0.28 -54.71 34.11
N GLY A 157 -0.94 -54.32 34.49
CA GLY A 157 -1.18 -53.31 35.54
C GLY A 157 -0.82 -51.89 35.14
N ALA A 158 -0.71 -51.61 33.84
CA ALA A 158 -0.54 -50.27 33.30
C ALA A 158 -1.58 -50.01 32.21
N TRP A 159 -2.04 -48.77 32.11
CA TRP A 159 -2.86 -48.34 30.99
C TRP A 159 -1.96 -48.13 29.77
N VAL A 160 -2.24 -48.86 28.70
CA VAL A 160 -1.51 -48.77 27.43
C VAL A 160 -2.48 -48.37 26.32
N ASP A 161 -1.97 -47.62 25.35
CA ASP A 161 -2.74 -47.19 24.19
C ASP A 161 -3.13 -48.40 23.32
N ASP A 162 -4.44 -48.52 23.07
CA ASP A 162 -5.03 -49.55 22.21
C ASP A 162 -5.42 -48.94 20.86
N GLY A 163 -4.41 -48.74 20.02
CA GLY A 163 -4.53 -48.11 18.69
C GLY A 163 -4.08 -46.65 18.67
N THR A 164 -4.39 -45.96 17.58
CA THR A 164 -4.06 -44.54 17.39
C THR A 164 -5.17 -43.63 17.89
N CYS A 165 -4.82 -42.37 18.16
CA CYS A 165 -5.76 -41.29 18.45
C CYS A 165 -6.85 -41.20 17.37
N ALA A 166 -8.09 -41.54 17.72
CA ALA A 166 -9.21 -41.59 16.80
C ALA A 166 -9.95 -40.25 16.79
N GLY A 167 -10.42 -39.81 15.61
CA GLY A 167 -11.19 -38.56 15.49
C GLY A 167 -10.37 -37.28 15.67
N ALA A 168 -9.04 -37.36 15.62
CA ALA A 168 -8.18 -36.18 15.61
C ALA A 168 -8.51 -35.28 14.41
N GLY A 169 -8.61 -33.97 14.66
CA GLY A 169 -8.83 -32.95 13.64
C GLY A 169 -7.57 -32.61 12.84
N PRO A 170 -7.69 -31.76 11.81
CA PRO A 170 -6.54 -31.28 11.02
C PRO A 170 -5.60 -30.31 11.75
N CYS A 171 -5.94 -29.85 12.96
CA CYS A 171 -5.20 -28.86 13.73
C CYS A 171 -5.48 -28.97 15.22
N SER A 172 -4.61 -28.38 16.05
CA SER A 172 -4.84 -28.24 17.50
C SER A 172 -5.59 -26.94 17.78
N PRO A 173 -6.44 -26.88 18.82
CA PRO A 173 -7.19 -25.66 19.14
C PRO A 173 -6.27 -24.47 19.29
N GLY A 174 -6.64 -23.34 18.70
CA GLY A 174 -5.84 -22.12 18.74
C GLY A 174 -4.71 -22.03 17.74
N ASP A 175 -4.31 -23.13 17.07
CA ASP A 175 -3.32 -23.09 16.00
C ASP A 175 -3.70 -22.03 14.97
N VAL A 176 -2.70 -21.32 14.44
CA VAL A 176 -2.87 -20.31 13.39
C VAL A 176 -2.21 -20.80 12.11
N ASP A 177 -2.95 -20.71 11.00
CA ASP A 177 -2.46 -21.06 9.67
C ASP A 177 -2.43 -19.81 8.77
N MET A 178 -1.35 -19.68 8.01
CA MET A 178 -1.03 -18.50 7.18
C MET A 178 -1.04 -18.85 5.70
N GLY A 179 -1.96 -18.24 4.97
CA GLY A 179 -2.24 -18.50 3.57
C GLY A 179 -1.59 -17.52 2.60
N ALA A 180 -2.24 -17.35 1.45
CA ALA A 180 -1.79 -16.48 0.37
C ALA A 180 -1.94 -14.98 0.73
N THR A 181 -1.37 -14.11 -0.11
CA THR A 181 -1.67 -12.67 -0.02
C THR A 181 -3.13 -12.42 -0.39
N CYS A 182 -3.74 -11.43 0.25
CA CYS A 182 -5.12 -11.03 0.02
C CYS A 182 -5.28 -9.51 0.17
N GLY A 183 -6.35 -8.97 -0.40
CA GLY A 183 -6.75 -7.58 -0.17
C GLY A 183 -5.65 -6.55 -0.46
N ASN A 184 -5.55 -5.55 0.42
CA ASN A 184 -4.55 -4.47 0.33
C ASN A 184 -3.19 -4.89 0.95
N CYS A 185 -2.47 -5.81 0.31
CA CYS A 185 -1.22 -6.43 0.85
C CYS A 185 -1.38 -7.22 2.15
N GLY A 186 -2.61 -7.54 2.55
CA GLY A 186 -2.84 -8.41 3.70
C GLY A 186 -2.39 -9.86 3.42
N ARG A 187 -2.49 -10.68 4.46
CA ARG A 187 -2.25 -12.12 4.40
C ARG A 187 -3.48 -12.86 4.88
N GLN A 188 -3.78 -13.98 4.25
CA GLN A 188 -4.85 -14.85 4.74
C GLN A 188 -4.39 -15.50 6.04
N GLU A 189 -5.24 -15.44 7.05
CA GLU A 189 -5.08 -16.10 8.33
C GLU A 189 -6.36 -16.89 8.63
N ARG A 190 -6.22 -18.04 9.28
CA ARG A 190 -7.34 -18.73 9.93
C ARG A 190 -6.85 -19.34 11.23
N ARG A 191 -7.74 -19.42 12.21
CA ARG A 191 -7.47 -20.04 13.51
C ARG A 191 -8.24 -21.36 13.64
N CYS A 192 -7.62 -22.35 14.27
CA CYS A 192 -8.25 -23.62 14.58
C CYS A 192 -9.20 -23.47 15.77
N GLY A 193 -10.43 -23.95 15.63
CA GLY A 193 -11.44 -23.93 16.69
C GLY A 193 -11.18 -24.98 17.78
N THR A 194 -11.97 -24.91 18.86
CA THR A 194 -11.96 -25.91 19.95
C THR A 194 -12.54 -27.27 19.54
N ASP A 195 -13.15 -27.37 18.36
CA ASP A 195 -13.56 -28.60 17.69
C ASP A 195 -12.46 -29.16 16.77
N CYS A 196 -11.26 -28.56 16.81
CA CYS A 196 -10.11 -28.90 15.98
C CYS A 196 -10.38 -28.83 14.49
N GLN A 197 -11.31 -27.97 14.06
CA GLN A 197 -11.52 -27.65 12.66
C GLN A 197 -10.95 -26.27 12.36
N TRP A 198 -10.39 -26.14 11.16
CA TRP A 198 -9.96 -24.84 10.66
C TRP A 198 -11.17 -23.94 10.43
N GLY A 199 -11.11 -22.72 10.97
CA GLY A 199 -12.04 -21.65 10.64
C GLY A 199 -11.96 -21.23 9.17
N ALA A 200 -12.84 -20.31 8.79
CA ALA A 200 -12.78 -19.66 7.49
C ALA A 200 -11.52 -18.77 7.39
N TRP A 201 -10.95 -18.66 6.19
CA TRP A 201 -9.88 -17.70 5.92
C TRP A 201 -10.38 -16.26 6.06
N THR A 202 -9.66 -15.46 6.81
CA THR A 202 -9.82 -14.01 6.94
C THR A 202 -8.58 -13.30 6.43
N CYS A 203 -8.72 -12.11 5.87
CA CYS A 203 -7.56 -11.29 5.49
C CYS A 203 -7.15 -10.43 6.69
N VAL A 204 -5.92 -10.60 7.18
CA VAL A 204 -5.34 -9.79 8.25
C VAL A 204 -4.24 -8.89 7.69
N ASP A 205 -3.82 -7.88 8.46
CA ASP A 205 -2.76 -6.94 8.11
C ASP A 205 -2.96 -6.19 6.78
N GLU A 206 -4.21 -5.82 6.46
CA GLU A 206 -4.50 -5.02 5.29
C GLU A 206 -4.00 -3.57 5.44
N GLY A 207 -3.36 -3.07 4.40
CA GLY A 207 -2.96 -1.67 4.30
C GLY A 207 -4.10 -0.74 3.81
N GLU A 208 -3.79 0.54 3.77
CA GLU A 208 -4.72 1.61 3.40
C GLU A 208 -5.15 1.55 1.92
N CYS A 209 -4.35 0.89 1.06
CA CYS A 209 -4.54 0.83 -0.37
C CYS A 209 -3.87 -0.39 -0.99
N ALA A 210 -4.27 -0.82 -2.19
CA ALA A 210 -3.59 -1.91 -2.88
C ALA A 210 -2.25 -1.44 -3.49
N ALA A 211 -1.20 -2.24 -3.38
CA ALA A 211 0.14 -1.88 -3.83
C ALA A 211 0.15 -1.43 -5.31
N GLY A 212 0.82 -0.30 -5.57
CA GLY A 212 0.94 0.30 -6.89
C GLY A 212 -0.30 1.05 -7.39
N THR A 213 -1.42 1.03 -6.67
CA THR A 213 -2.57 1.88 -7.04
C THR A 213 -2.21 3.36 -6.94
N THR A 214 -2.82 4.19 -7.79
CA THR A 214 -2.61 5.63 -7.80
C THR A 214 -3.90 6.35 -7.46
N ASP A 215 -3.82 7.28 -6.52
CA ASP A 215 -4.90 8.17 -6.15
C ASP A 215 -4.68 9.55 -6.79
N ARG A 216 -5.77 10.23 -7.17
CA ARG A 216 -5.75 11.53 -7.83
C ARG A 216 -6.70 12.49 -7.15
N ASP A 217 -6.15 13.64 -6.77
CA ASP A 217 -6.87 14.77 -6.22
C ASP A 217 -6.84 15.93 -7.22
N SER A 218 -7.95 16.63 -7.38
CA SER A 218 -8.09 17.72 -8.36
C SER A 218 -8.84 18.89 -7.76
N ARG A 219 -8.37 20.11 -8.03
CA ARG A 219 -9.03 21.35 -7.62
C ARG A 219 -9.06 22.38 -8.74
N THR A 220 -10.05 23.25 -8.67
CA THR A 220 -10.18 24.39 -9.58
C THR A 220 -9.12 25.44 -9.28
N CYS A 221 -8.51 25.99 -10.33
CA CYS A 221 -7.57 27.10 -10.20
C CYS A 221 -8.33 28.38 -9.77
N THR A 222 -7.90 29.00 -8.67
CA THR A 222 -8.42 30.30 -8.18
C THR A 222 -7.37 31.40 -8.32
N PRO A 223 -7.74 32.64 -8.72
CA PRO A 223 -9.05 33.11 -9.17
C PRO A 223 -9.13 33.23 -10.72
N SER A 224 -10.24 32.74 -11.29
CA SER A 224 -10.87 33.26 -12.53
C SER A 224 -10.65 32.58 -13.91
N CYS A 225 -9.83 31.55 -14.08
CA CYS A 225 -9.61 31.00 -15.45
C CYS A 225 -10.15 29.59 -15.74
N GLY A 226 -10.93 28.97 -14.85
CA GLY A 226 -11.63 27.70 -15.14
C GLY A 226 -10.73 26.46 -15.35
N GLY A 227 -9.43 26.55 -15.11
CA GLY A 227 -8.51 25.42 -15.13
C GLY A 227 -8.69 24.47 -13.95
N THR A 228 -8.28 23.21 -14.12
CA THR A 228 -8.15 22.23 -13.04
C THR A 228 -6.69 21.87 -12.88
N GLU A 229 -6.15 21.97 -11.67
CA GLU A 229 -4.88 21.35 -11.33
C GLU A 229 -5.10 20.05 -10.58
N SER A 230 -4.22 19.08 -10.80
CA SER A 230 -4.31 17.77 -10.17
C SER A 230 -2.98 17.34 -9.57
N ARG A 231 -3.03 16.52 -8.54
CA ARG A 231 -1.87 15.86 -7.95
C ARG A 231 -2.16 14.38 -7.80
N THR A 232 -1.11 13.56 -7.74
CA THR A 232 -1.22 12.11 -7.61
C THR A 232 -0.33 11.60 -6.49
N ARG A 233 -0.73 10.50 -5.86
CA ARG A 233 0.12 9.69 -4.98
C ARG A 233 -0.01 8.23 -5.36
N THR A 234 1.03 7.45 -5.12
CA THR A 234 1.05 6.01 -5.41
C THR A 234 1.16 5.24 -4.12
N CYS A 235 0.39 4.16 -4.02
CA CYS A 235 0.44 3.22 -2.92
C CYS A 235 1.74 2.41 -2.99
N SER A 236 2.49 2.37 -1.90
CA SER A 236 3.75 1.64 -1.81
C SER A 236 3.55 0.12 -1.86
N PRO A 237 4.62 -0.69 -2.03
CA PRO A 237 4.55 -2.14 -1.88
C PRO A 237 4.16 -2.60 -0.47
N SER A 238 4.32 -1.74 0.55
CA SER A 238 3.83 -1.98 1.92
C SER A 238 2.40 -1.48 2.13
N CYS A 239 1.67 -1.23 1.04
CA CYS A 239 0.27 -0.81 1.04
C CYS A 239 -0.05 0.43 1.88
N THR A 240 0.90 1.37 1.92
CA THR A 240 0.72 2.70 2.51
C THR A 240 0.75 3.76 1.41
N TRP A 241 -0.08 4.78 1.53
CA TRP A 241 -0.05 5.88 0.58
C TRP A 241 1.26 6.66 0.65
N GLY A 242 1.93 6.83 -0.49
CA GLY A 242 3.05 7.75 -0.60
C GLY A 242 2.62 9.22 -0.46
N THR A 243 3.61 10.10 -0.41
CA THR A 243 3.38 11.55 -0.42
C THR A 243 2.68 11.96 -1.71
N TRP A 244 1.76 12.92 -1.62
CA TRP A 244 1.22 13.58 -2.80
C TRP A 244 2.31 14.28 -3.60
N SER A 245 2.25 14.16 -4.92
CA SER A 245 2.99 15.06 -5.82
C SER A 245 2.57 16.52 -5.57
N GLY A 246 3.38 17.46 -6.05
CA GLY A 246 2.89 18.82 -6.25
C GLY A 246 1.65 18.82 -7.16
N PHE A 247 0.78 19.82 -6.99
CA PHE A 247 -0.25 20.08 -8.00
C PHE A 247 0.44 20.40 -9.33
N SER A 248 -0.05 19.79 -10.40
CA SER A 248 0.31 20.18 -11.76
C SER A 248 0.06 21.68 -11.88
N GLY A 249 1.03 22.45 -12.40
CA GLY A 249 0.83 23.89 -12.56
C GLY A 249 -0.47 24.18 -13.29
N CYS A 250 -1.24 25.17 -12.81
CA CYS A 250 -2.39 25.66 -13.55
C CYS A 250 -1.93 26.00 -14.97
N VAL A 251 -2.55 25.36 -15.97
CA VAL A 251 -2.35 25.73 -17.36
C VAL A 251 -2.62 27.22 -17.43
N ALA A 252 -1.59 27.99 -17.82
CA ALA A 252 -1.71 29.44 -17.95
C ALA A 252 -2.96 29.72 -18.77
N CYS A 253 -3.80 30.62 -18.25
CA CYS A 253 -5.02 31.01 -18.94
C CYS A 253 -4.62 31.33 -20.38
N GLY A 254 -5.21 30.61 -21.34
CA GLY A 254 -5.21 31.11 -22.70
C GLY A 254 -5.77 32.54 -22.67
N PRO A 255 -5.34 33.42 -23.57
CA PRO A 255 -5.76 34.81 -23.54
C PRO A 255 -7.27 34.98 -23.36
N VAL A 256 -7.67 35.89 -22.46
CA VAL A 256 -9.07 36.10 -22.11
C VAL A 256 -9.71 37.08 -23.09
N CYS A 257 -10.32 36.55 -24.14
CA CYS A 257 -11.13 37.36 -25.04
C CYS A 257 -12.38 37.92 -24.32
N GLY A 258 -12.71 39.19 -24.52
CA GLY A 258 -13.93 39.86 -24.05
C GLY A 258 -13.74 40.86 -22.91
N ASN A 259 -12.50 41.10 -22.45
CA ASN A 259 -12.19 42.06 -21.38
C ASN A 259 -11.89 43.50 -21.87
N GLY A 260 -11.85 43.73 -23.19
CA GLY A 260 -11.63 45.03 -23.81
C GLY A 260 -10.16 45.45 -23.92
N THR A 261 -9.20 44.59 -23.57
CA THR A 261 -7.76 44.86 -23.63
C THR A 261 -7.02 43.73 -24.33
N CYS A 262 -6.20 44.04 -25.33
CA CYS A 262 -5.43 43.02 -26.06
C CYS A 262 -4.21 42.59 -25.24
N GLU A 263 -4.25 41.38 -24.68
CA GLU A 263 -3.17 40.84 -23.84
C GLU A 263 -2.04 40.18 -24.65
N SER A 264 -0.85 40.06 -24.05
CA SER A 264 0.29 39.39 -24.69
C SER A 264 -0.03 37.93 -24.98
N GLY A 265 0.02 37.52 -26.25
CA GLY A 265 -0.38 36.18 -26.71
C GLY A 265 -1.74 36.15 -27.41
N GLU A 266 -2.48 37.26 -27.44
CA GLU A 266 -3.68 37.41 -28.26
C GLU A 266 -3.35 37.64 -29.73
N THR A 267 -4.14 37.02 -30.61
CA THR A 267 -4.13 37.31 -32.03
C THR A 267 -5.51 37.85 -32.43
N CYS A 268 -5.58 38.69 -33.47
CA CYS A 268 -6.86 39.18 -34.02
C CYS A 268 -7.76 38.05 -34.55
N SER A 269 -7.19 36.86 -34.77
CA SER A 269 -7.91 35.63 -35.10
C SER A 269 -8.46 34.90 -33.88
N SER A 270 -7.80 34.97 -32.73
CA SER A 270 -8.19 34.24 -31.52
C SER A 270 -9.09 35.03 -30.58
N CYS A 271 -9.00 36.36 -30.55
CA CYS A 271 -9.85 37.23 -29.72
C CYS A 271 -10.49 38.39 -30.48
N ALA A 272 -11.78 38.64 -30.19
CA ALA A 272 -12.56 39.72 -30.80
C ALA A 272 -12.12 41.12 -30.33
N ASP A 273 -11.55 41.23 -29.13
CA ASP A 273 -11.18 42.53 -28.54
C ASP A 273 -9.98 43.16 -29.26
N CYS A 274 -9.04 42.34 -29.73
CA CYS A 274 -7.96 42.79 -30.61
C CYS A 274 -8.43 43.17 -32.02
N ARG A 275 -9.67 42.83 -32.43
CA ARG A 275 -10.22 43.30 -33.73
C ARG A 275 -10.68 44.74 -33.69
N TYR A 276 -11.03 45.26 -32.50
CA TYR A 276 -11.59 46.62 -32.35
C TYR A 276 -10.64 47.60 -31.66
N GLY A 277 -9.47 47.14 -31.21
CA GLY A 277 -8.43 47.98 -30.60
C GLY A 277 -7.85 49.06 -31.52
N HIS A 278 -8.23 49.08 -32.79
CA HIS A 278 -7.71 50.05 -33.73
C HIS A 278 -8.82 50.73 -34.55
N LEU A 279 -9.46 51.70 -33.87
CA LEU A 279 -9.75 53.05 -34.35
C LEU A 279 -11.09 53.31 -35.05
N GLY A 280 -11.83 54.23 -34.44
CA GLY A 280 -13.05 54.77 -34.99
C GLY A 280 -12.86 55.47 -36.33
N THR A 281 -13.95 56.03 -36.83
CA THR A 281 -13.95 56.90 -38.00
C THR A 281 -13.22 58.21 -37.67
N GLY A 282 -12.41 58.71 -38.60
CA GLY A 282 -11.78 60.01 -38.43
C GLY A 282 -11.24 60.55 -39.75
N ASP A 283 -11.34 61.86 -39.93
CA ASP A 283 -10.85 62.55 -41.11
C ASP A 283 -9.52 63.26 -40.81
N ASN A 284 -8.80 63.63 -41.87
CA ASN A 284 -7.55 64.36 -41.74
C ASN A 284 -7.80 65.73 -41.09
N GLY A 285 -7.06 66.05 -40.03
CA GLY A 285 -7.22 67.29 -39.28
C GLY A 285 -8.16 67.20 -38.08
N ASP A 286 -8.75 66.03 -37.81
CA ASP A 286 -9.46 65.79 -36.55
C ASP A 286 -8.57 66.10 -35.34
N SER A 287 -9.17 66.59 -34.26
CA SER A 287 -8.40 66.85 -33.04
C SER A 287 -7.91 65.54 -32.41
N CYS A 288 -6.65 65.54 -31.99
CA CYS A 288 -6.05 64.53 -31.12
C CYS A 288 -5.64 65.12 -29.77
N ALA A 289 -6.31 66.18 -29.31
CA ALA A 289 -6.04 66.80 -28.01
C ALA A 289 -6.18 65.76 -26.88
N GLY A 290 -5.16 65.66 -26.03
CA GLY A 290 -5.08 64.67 -24.96
C GLY A 290 -4.45 63.32 -25.36
N VAL A 291 -4.15 63.12 -26.65
CA VAL A 291 -3.37 61.98 -27.13
C VAL A 291 -1.89 62.36 -27.16
N PRO A 292 -0.97 61.49 -26.70
CA PRO A 292 0.47 61.77 -26.80
C PRO A 292 0.90 62.05 -28.24
N ALA A 293 1.81 63.00 -28.43
CA ALA A 293 2.39 63.29 -29.74
C ALA A 293 3.06 62.03 -30.32
N GLU A 294 3.00 61.90 -31.66
CA GLU A 294 3.50 60.75 -32.43
C GLU A 294 2.75 59.42 -32.19
N THR A 295 1.60 59.43 -31.50
CA THR A 295 0.74 58.24 -31.42
C THR A 295 0.18 57.92 -32.80
N TRP A 296 0.30 56.68 -33.25
CA TRP A 296 -0.23 56.20 -34.54
C TRP A 296 -1.61 55.57 -34.42
N ARG A 297 -2.35 55.66 -35.51
CA ARG A 297 -3.78 55.39 -35.60
C ARG A 297 -4.11 54.95 -37.05
N CYS A 298 -5.17 54.19 -37.30
CA CYS A 298 -5.58 53.59 -38.58
C CYS A 298 -7.09 53.75 -38.71
N VAL A 299 -7.55 54.83 -39.33
CA VAL A 299 -8.97 55.17 -39.38
C VAL A 299 -9.58 54.84 -40.72
N MET A 300 -10.88 54.58 -40.74
CA MET A 300 -11.68 54.60 -41.97
C MET A 300 -12.08 56.04 -42.27
N ARG A 301 -11.71 56.55 -43.46
CA ARG A 301 -12.15 57.88 -43.92
C ARG A 301 -13.59 57.85 -44.40
N SER A 302 -14.27 58.99 -44.30
CA SER A 302 -15.65 59.17 -44.80
C SER A 302 -15.80 58.88 -46.30
N SER A 303 -14.73 59.08 -47.09
CA SER A 303 -14.68 58.78 -48.53
C SER A 303 -14.51 57.30 -48.89
N GLY A 304 -14.41 56.42 -47.88
CA GLY A 304 -14.02 55.02 -48.05
C GLY A 304 -12.50 54.86 -48.13
N GLY A 305 -11.99 53.79 -47.51
CA GLY A 305 -10.56 53.48 -47.42
C GLY A 305 -10.00 53.65 -46.01
N MET A 306 -9.10 52.74 -45.61
CA MET A 306 -8.32 52.87 -44.38
C MET A 306 -7.07 53.72 -44.66
N VAL A 307 -6.77 54.64 -43.76
CA VAL A 307 -5.53 55.42 -43.76
C VAL A 307 -4.86 55.34 -42.40
N SER A 308 -3.54 55.39 -42.36
CA SER A 308 -2.82 55.64 -41.12
C SER A 308 -2.81 57.15 -40.82
N GLN A 309 -2.90 57.48 -39.54
CA GLN A 309 -2.90 58.83 -39.02
C GLN A 309 -1.97 58.89 -37.80
N VAL A 310 -1.26 59.99 -37.62
CA VAL A 310 -0.42 60.24 -36.45
C VAL A 310 -0.83 61.54 -35.75
N CYS A 311 -0.79 61.58 -34.42
CA CYS A 311 -1.12 62.79 -33.67
C CYS A 311 0.09 63.74 -33.66
N ARG A 312 -0.02 64.88 -34.35
CA ARG A 312 1.03 65.91 -34.41
C ARG A 312 0.45 67.28 -34.15
N GLY A 313 0.98 67.96 -33.13
CA GLY A 313 0.50 69.30 -32.76
C GLY A 313 -0.98 69.34 -32.35
N GLY A 314 -1.50 68.26 -31.76
CA GLY A 314 -2.91 68.19 -31.32
C GLY A 314 -3.92 67.92 -32.43
N ILE A 315 -3.47 67.62 -33.65
CA ILE A 315 -4.31 67.18 -34.77
C ILE A 315 -3.82 65.85 -35.36
N TRP A 316 -4.76 65.07 -35.88
CA TRP A 316 -4.48 63.85 -36.64
C TRP A 316 -4.05 64.19 -38.05
N VAL A 317 -2.82 63.78 -38.41
CA VAL A 317 -2.26 63.95 -39.75
C VAL A 317 -2.29 62.61 -40.46
N SER A 318 -2.98 62.56 -41.61
CA SER A 318 -3.14 61.35 -42.41
C SER A 318 -1.93 61.13 -43.29
N PHE A 319 -1.42 59.91 -43.27
CA PHE A 319 -0.44 59.42 -44.21
C PHE A 319 -1.14 58.44 -45.15
N ASN A 320 -1.08 58.71 -46.45
CA ASN A 320 -1.51 57.75 -47.48
C ASN A 320 -0.47 56.63 -47.62
N LEU A 321 -0.11 55.98 -46.52
CA LEU A 321 0.56 54.69 -46.59
C LEU A 321 -0.45 53.67 -47.09
N SER A 322 0.01 52.73 -47.92
CA SER A 322 -0.84 51.73 -48.54
C SER A 322 -1.66 50.99 -47.48
N PRO A 323 -2.95 50.69 -47.70
CA PRO A 323 -3.82 50.04 -46.70
C PRO A 323 -3.32 48.67 -46.21
N ARG A 324 -2.28 48.09 -46.84
CA ARG A 324 -1.59 46.89 -46.34
C ARG A 324 -0.80 47.13 -45.05
N ASP A 325 -0.36 48.36 -44.76
CA ASP A 325 0.53 48.64 -43.63
C ASP A 325 -0.22 48.83 -42.30
N CYS A 326 -1.53 49.10 -42.31
CA CYS A 326 -2.31 49.10 -41.07
C CYS A 326 -2.36 47.73 -40.40
N ASN A 327 -2.34 46.65 -41.18
CA ASN A 327 -2.19 45.29 -40.66
C ASN A 327 -0.77 44.97 -40.18
N ALA A 328 0.23 45.80 -40.48
CA ALA A 328 1.60 45.66 -40.00
C ALA A 328 1.86 46.43 -38.69
N CYS A 329 0.98 47.37 -38.33
CA CYS A 329 1.00 48.16 -37.09
C CYS A 329 0.54 47.37 -35.85
N VAL A 330 0.82 46.07 -35.76
CA VAL A 330 0.29 45.24 -34.68
C VAL A 330 1.11 45.48 -33.40
N CYS A 331 0.45 46.01 -32.36
CA CYS A 331 0.83 45.92 -30.95
C CYS A 331 1.87 46.89 -30.32
N SER A 332 2.29 48.01 -30.94
CA SER A 332 2.89 49.10 -30.13
C SER A 332 2.74 50.50 -30.73
N PHE A 333 2.35 51.47 -29.90
CA PHE A 333 2.13 52.87 -30.28
C PHE A 333 3.43 53.71 -30.37
N SER A 334 4.61 53.11 -30.19
CA SER A 334 5.84 53.89 -29.94
C SER A 334 6.88 53.86 -31.05
N THR A 335 6.68 53.08 -32.11
CA THR A 335 7.64 53.06 -33.22
C THR A 335 6.86 52.86 -34.50
N ALA A 336 7.07 53.76 -35.46
CA ALA A 336 6.42 53.77 -36.76
C ALA A 336 6.27 52.35 -37.32
N CYS A 337 5.16 52.09 -38.02
CA CYS A 337 4.88 50.84 -38.73
C CYS A 337 5.82 50.60 -39.93
N CYS A 338 7.08 51.00 -39.82
CA CYS A 338 8.14 50.66 -40.74
C CYS A 338 8.63 49.28 -40.34
N GLN A 339 8.21 48.25 -41.07
CA GLN A 339 9.02 47.04 -41.11
C GLN A 339 10.43 47.43 -41.59
N VAL A 340 11.46 46.80 -41.01
CA VAL A 340 12.83 46.88 -41.53
C VAL A 340 12.79 46.49 -43.01
N GLY A 341 12.97 47.47 -43.91
CA GLY A 341 12.96 47.28 -45.36
C GLY A 341 11.96 48.10 -46.18
N SER A 342 11.09 48.93 -45.57
CA SER A 342 10.22 49.83 -46.34
C SER A 342 11.00 50.99 -46.96
N THR A 343 10.86 51.20 -48.27
CA THR A 343 11.55 52.25 -49.06
C THR A 343 10.65 53.40 -49.50
N SER A 344 9.41 53.47 -49.00
CA SER A 344 8.50 54.59 -49.30
C SER A 344 8.89 55.83 -48.49
N GLY A 345 9.33 56.89 -49.16
CA GLY A 345 9.90 58.11 -48.57
C GLY A 345 8.97 58.87 -47.61
N GLY A 346 8.94 58.41 -46.38
CA GLY A 346 7.95 58.72 -45.33
C GLY A 346 8.07 57.75 -44.15
N CYS A 347 8.73 56.61 -44.36
CA CYS A 347 9.83 56.12 -43.52
C CYS A 347 11.14 56.68 -44.12
#